data_AF-A0A4Z1CSG0-F1
#
_entry.id   AF-A0A4Z1CSG0-F1
#
_cell.length_a   1.000
_cell.length_b   1.000
_cell.length_c   1.000
_cell.angle_alpha   90.00
_cell.angle_beta   90.00
_cell.angle_gamma   90.00
#
_symmetry.space_group_name_H-M   'P 1'
#
loop_
_entity.id
_entity.type
_entity.pdbx_description
1 polymer ?
#
loop_
_entity_poly.entity_id
_entity_poly.type
_entity_poly.pdbx_seq_one_letter_code
_entity_poly.pdbx_strand_id
1 'polypeptide(L)'
;MTNSDKLQAFNARKSPNYTFQDPDPNDPDVIMPEVKLTRWDKASRKLRDLLAKRDALPADHAHHTAAILDHQIVRARQAVKSAESDLTRKREGIDEWRAGDGRELYNANRRSGKGTPHADVGTMSFEQRRQHDKDGAADRAWRARCRKAGWSEIKIQAEFVVRVRAREAKRAAAAQANNEQTYLEQNPVFGMF
;
A
#
# COMPACT_ATOMS: atom_id res chain seq x y z
N MET A 1 50.06 -22.45 -61.29
CA MET A 1 49.07 -22.43 -60.18
C MET A 1 48.22 -21.18 -60.37
N THR A 2 46.99 -21.35 -60.83
CA THR A 2 46.09 -20.26 -61.23
C THR A 2 45.26 -19.79 -60.03
N ASN A 3 44.75 -18.56 -60.08
CA ASN A 3 43.92 -17.96 -59.02
C ASN A 3 42.61 -18.72 -58.73
N SER A 4 42.24 -19.71 -59.54
CA SER A 4 41.08 -20.60 -59.29
C SER A 4 41.36 -21.65 -58.20
N ASP A 5 42.60 -22.10 -58.01
CA ASP A 5 42.94 -23.12 -57.01
C ASP A 5 42.88 -22.56 -55.57
N LYS A 6 43.09 -21.24 -55.41
CA LYS A 6 43.00 -20.57 -54.10
C LYS A 6 41.57 -20.32 -53.63
N LEU A 7 40.59 -20.29 -54.55
CA LEU A 7 39.18 -20.06 -54.22
C LEU A 7 38.45 -21.34 -53.81
N GLN A 8 38.90 -22.53 -54.23
CA GLN A 8 38.33 -23.79 -53.75
C GLN A 8 38.79 -24.17 -52.34
N ALA A 9 39.97 -23.70 -51.90
CA ALA A 9 40.47 -23.95 -50.55
C ALA A 9 39.78 -23.11 -49.45
N PHE A 10 39.14 -21.99 -49.80
CA PHE A 10 38.47 -21.11 -48.83
C PHE A 10 37.04 -21.57 -48.48
N ASN A 11 36.37 -22.29 -49.39
CA ASN A 11 35.01 -22.81 -49.19
C ASN A 11 34.96 -24.18 -48.48
N ALA A 12 36.11 -24.76 -48.09
CA ALA A 12 36.16 -26.04 -47.37
C ALA A 12 36.23 -25.89 -45.84
N ARG A 13 36.24 -24.66 -45.31
CA ARG A 13 35.99 -24.43 -43.88
C ARG A 13 34.49 -24.46 -43.67
N LYS A 14 33.93 -25.67 -43.59
CA LYS A 14 32.67 -25.91 -42.91
C LYS A 14 32.78 -25.19 -41.57
N SER A 15 32.06 -24.07 -41.43
CA SER A 15 31.79 -23.50 -40.12
C SER A 15 31.38 -24.66 -39.23
N PRO A 16 32.02 -24.88 -38.07
CA PRO A 16 31.50 -25.86 -37.13
C PRO A 16 30.02 -25.51 -36.98
N ASN A 17 29.16 -26.50 -37.20
CA ASN A 17 27.75 -26.42 -36.88
C ASN A 17 27.67 -26.10 -35.38
N TYR A 18 27.78 -24.82 -35.03
CA TYR A 18 27.22 -24.26 -33.82
C TYR A 18 25.72 -24.27 -34.06
N THR A 19 25.14 -25.47 -34.04
CA THR A 19 23.80 -25.61 -33.53
C THR A 19 23.90 -25.06 -32.11
N PHE A 20 23.40 -23.85 -31.89
CA PHE A 20 22.97 -23.42 -30.57
C PHE A 20 21.94 -24.46 -30.16
N GLN A 21 22.40 -25.58 -29.61
CA GLN A 21 21.54 -26.56 -28.98
C GLN A 21 21.02 -25.81 -27.79
N ASP A 22 19.72 -25.48 -27.83
CA ASP A 22 19.05 -24.94 -26.66
C ASP A 22 19.41 -25.85 -25.49
N PRO A 23 19.97 -25.30 -24.39
CA PRO A 23 20.46 -26.10 -23.28
C PRO A 23 19.36 -27.05 -22.82
N ASP A 24 19.73 -28.32 -22.61
CA ASP A 24 18.79 -29.35 -22.17
C ASP A 24 18.08 -28.83 -20.91
N PRO A 25 16.74 -28.73 -20.92
CA PRO A 25 16.01 -28.21 -19.78
C PRO A 25 16.16 -29.05 -18.50
N ASN A 26 16.77 -30.23 -18.59
CA ASN A 26 17.05 -31.12 -17.47
C ASN A 26 18.53 -31.09 -17.02
N ASP A 27 19.36 -30.22 -17.59
CA ASP A 27 20.75 -30.04 -17.16
C ASP A 27 20.77 -29.41 -15.75
N PRO A 28 21.34 -30.09 -14.74
CA PRO A 28 21.37 -29.60 -13.36
C PRO A 28 22.21 -28.33 -13.18
N ASP A 29 23.06 -27.98 -14.15
CA ASP A 29 23.87 -26.77 -14.13
C ASP A 29 23.15 -25.56 -14.76
N VAL A 30 21.96 -25.78 -15.36
CA VAL A 30 21.13 -24.72 -15.94
C VAL A 30 20.18 -24.18 -14.87
N ILE A 31 20.52 -23.01 -14.31
CA ILE A 31 19.63 -22.27 -13.42
C ILE A 31 18.46 -21.72 -14.25
N MET A 32 17.36 -22.45 -14.26
CA MET A 32 16.09 -21.97 -14.78
C MET A 32 15.40 -21.10 -13.71
N PRO A 33 15.30 -19.77 -13.91
CA PRO A 33 14.48 -18.97 -13.02
C PRO A 33 13.03 -19.46 -13.10
N GLU A 34 12.39 -19.67 -11.95
CA GLU A 34 10.99 -20.07 -11.90
C GLU A 34 10.14 -19.06 -12.68
N VAL A 35 9.48 -19.51 -13.76
CA VAL A 35 8.65 -18.64 -14.58
C VAL A 35 7.35 -18.34 -13.83
N LYS A 36 7.36 -17.27 -13.05
CA LYS A 36 6.19 -16.80 -12.30
C LYS A 36 5.33 -15.90 -13.17
N LEU A 37 4.01 -16.12 -13.13
CA LEU A 37 3.06 -15.21 -13.75
C LEU A 37 3.11 -13.83 -13.07
N THR A 38 3.44 -12.80 -13.83
CA THR A 38 3.47 -11.41 -13.37
C THR A 38 2.04 -10.91 -13.06
N ARG A 39 1.89 -9.79 -12.33
CA ARG A 39 0.57 -9.15 -12.19
C ARG A 39 -0.04 -8.80 -13.54
N TRP A 40 0.78 -8.40 -14.51
CA TRP A 40 0.30 -8.13 -15.85
C TRP A 40 -0.30 -9.38 -16.48
N ASP A 41 0.39 -10.53 -16.43
CA ASP A 41 -0.12 -11.79 -16.98
C ASP A 41 -1.44 -12.21 -16.31
N LYS A 42 -1.51 -12.11 -14.98
CA LYS A 42 -2.71 -12.44 -14.20
C LYS A 42 -3.88 -11.51 -14.55
N ALA A 43 -3.62 -10.20 -14.69
CA ALA A 43 -4.64 -9.21 -15.03
C ALA A 43 -5.11 -9.38 -16.48
N SER A 44 -4.19 -9.60 -17.41
CA SER A 44 -4.47 -9.81 -18.83
C SER A 44 -5.27 -11.09 -19.07
N ARG A 45 -4.90 -12.20 -18.40
CA ARG A 45 -5.69 -13.43 -18.42
C ARG A 45 -7.11 -13.19 -17.90
N LYS A 46 -7.24 -12.54 -16.75
CA LYS A 46 -8.56 -12.22 -16.17
C LYS A 46 -9.41 -11.36 -17.09
N LEU A 47 -8.83 -10.37 -17.75
CA LEU A 47 -9.54 -9.54 -18.72
C LEU A 47 -10.03 -10.38 -19.89
N ARG A 48 -9.18 -11.25 -20.45
CA ARG A 48 -9.55 -12.17 -21.54
C ARG A 48 -10.70 -13.08 -21.13
N ASP A 49 -10.63 -13.67 -19.95
CA ASP A 49 -11.68 -14.56 -19.43
C ASP A 49 -13.02 -13.83 -19.25
N LEU A 50 -12.98 -12.57 -18.78
CA LEU A 50 -14.20 -11.77 -18.61
C LEU A 50 -14.81 -11.33 -19.94
N LEU A 51 -13.99 -10.99 -20.93
CA LEU A 51 -14.46 -10.69 -22.28
C LEU A 51 -15.09 -11.93 -22.92
N ALA A 52 -14.43 -13.09 -22.84
CA ALA A 52 -14.98 -14.35 -23.34
C ALA A 52 -16.32 -14.70 -22.65
N LYS A 53 -16.46 -14.45 -21.34
CA LYS A 53 -17.74 -14.63 -20.62
C LYS A 53 -18.81 -13.65 -21.07
N ARG A 54 -18.44 -12.42 -21.42
CA ARG A 54 -19.36 -11.40 -21.93
C ARG A 54 -19.87 -11.77 -23.32
N ASP A 55 -18.98 -12.27 -24.17
CA ASP A 55 -19.29 -12.69 -25.54
C ASP A 55 -20.10 -14.00 -25.57
N ALA A 56 -19.89 -14.88 -24.60
CA ALA A 56 -20.63 -16.13 -24.44
C ALA A 56 -22.03 -15.96 -23.80
N LEU A 57 -22.47 -14.74 -23.47
CA LEU A 57 -23.80 -14.53 -22.91
C LEU A 57 -24.89 -14.83 -23.95
N PRO A 58 -25.94 -15.58 -23.58
CA PRO A 58 -27.07 -15.84 -24.48
C PRO A 58 -27.83 -14.55 -24.79
N ALA A 59 -28.54 -14.48 -25.93
CA ALA A 59 -29.30 -13.29 -26.31
C ALA A 59 -30.38 -12.90 -25.27
N ASP A 60 -30.94 -13.88 -24.56
CA ASP A 60 -31.96 -13.72 -23.51
C ASP A 60 -31.37 -13.63 -22.09
N HIS A 61 -30.20 -13.02 -21.94
CA HIS A 61 -29.59 -12.83 -20.62
C HIS A 61 -30.29 -11.72 -19.83
N ALA A 62 -30.35 -11.87 -18.51
CA ALA A 62 -30.83 -10.81 -17.65
C ALA A 62 -29.90 -9.57 -17.73
N HIS A 63 -30.48 -8.38 -17.87
CA HIS A 63 -29.73 -7.13 -18.04
C HIS A 63 -28.70 -6.86 -16.92
N HIS A 64 -28.98 -7.29 -15.69
CA HIS A 64 -28.06 -7.10 -14.57
C HIS A 64 -26.78 -7.95 -14.70
N THR A 65 -26.86 -9.13 -15.33
CA THR A 65 -25.71 -10.03 -15.52
C THR A 65 -24.69 -9.41 -16.46
N ALA A 66 -25.16 -8.81 -17.55
CA ALA A 66 -24.36 -8.02 -18.48
C ALA A 66 -23.67 -6.84 -17.77
N ALA A 67 -24.42 -6.04 -17.01
CA ALA A 67 -23.89 -4.88 -16.30
C ALA A 67 -22.80 -5.25 -15.28
N ILE A 68 -22.97 -6.37 -14.56
CA ILE A 68 -21.95 -6.88 -13.63
C ILE A 68 -20.66 -7.24 -14.38
N LEU A 69 -20.76 -7.97 -15.50
CA LEU A 69 -19.61 -8.33 -16.31
C LEU A 69 -18.92 -7.10 -16.91
N ASP A 70 -19.68 -6.13 -17.42
CA ASP A 70 -19.14 -4.88 -17.97
C ASP A 70 -18.36 -4.10 -16.91
N HIS A 71 -18.90 -3.98 -15.69
CA HIS A 71 -18.20 -3.36 -14.59
C HIS A 71 -16.94 -4.14 -14.16
N GLN A 72 -16.98 -5.48 -14.18
CA GLN A 72 -15.80 -6.30 -13.93
C GLN A 72 -14.73 -6.14 -15.02
N ILE A 73 -15.13 -6.01 -16.28
CA ILE A 73 -14.25 -5.75 -17.43
C ILE A 73 -13.57 -4.39 -17.26
N VAL A 74 -14.32 -3.35 -16.87
CA VAL A 74 -13.74 -2.02 -16.59
C VAL A 74 -12.67 -2.09 -15.51
N ARG A 75 -12.95 -2.78 -14.39
CA ARG A 75 -11.95 -2.98 -13.33
C ARG A 75 -10.75 -3.80 -13.79
N ALA A 76 -10.96 -4.83 -14.61
CA ALA A 76 -9.89 -5.65 -15.15
C ALA A 76 -8.98 -4.86 -16.11
N ARG A 77 -9.56 -4.00 -16.97
CA ARG A 77 -8.79 -3.07 -17.83
C ARG A 77 -7.94 -2.11 -17.02
N GLN A 78 -8.49 -1.54 -15.94
CA GLN A 78 -7.74 -0.69 -15.02
C GLN A 78 -6.59 -1.46 -14.35
N ALA A 79 -6.82 -2.73 -13.97
CA ALA A 79 -5.78 -3.56 -13.38
C ALA A 79 -4.63 -3.85 -14.35
N VAL A 80 -4.92 -4.14 -15.62
CA VAL A 80 -3.89 -4.32 -16.68
C VAL A 80 -3.08 -3.03 -16.83
N LYS A 81 -3.76 -1.89 -17.01
CA LYS A 81 -3.10 -0.57 -17.12
C LYS A 81 -2.25 -0.23 -15.89
N SER A 82 -2.72 -0.59 -14.70
CA SER A 82 -1.97 -0.36 -13.46
C SER A 82 -0.74 -1.26 -13.38
N ALA A 83 -0.82 -2.49 -13.88
CA ALA A 83 0.30 -3.44 -13.89
C ALA A 83 1.45 -3.02 -14.81
N GLU A 84 1.17 -2.20 -15.84
CA GLU A 84 2.20 -1.61 -16.71
C GLU A 84 3.08 -0.59 -15.96
N SER A 85 2.57 0.01 -14.89
CA SER A 85 3.28 1.04 -14.11
C SER A 85 4.47 0.47 -13.33
N ASP A 86 5.60 1.18 -13.38
CA ASP A 86 6.79 0.89 -12.58
C ASP A 86 6.51 0.85 -11.07
N LEU A 87 5.54 1.62 -10.59
CA LEU A 87 5.10 1.59 -9.19
C LEU A 87 4.59 0.20 -8.80
N THR A 88 3.87 -0.45 -9.69
CA THR A 88 3.30 -1.78 -9.45
C THR A 88 4.38 -2.85 -9.43
N ARG A 89 5.36 -2.76 -10.34
CA ARG A 89 6.53 -3.66 -10.34
C ARG A 89 7.35 -3.52 -9.06
N LYS A 90 7.59 -2.28 -8.59
CA LYS A 90 8.24 -2.03 -7.30
C LYS A 90 7.47 -2.64 -6.13
N ARG A 91 6.14 -2.53 -6.13
CA ARG A 91 5.29 -3.14 -5.10
C ARG A 91 5.36 -4.66 -5.13
N GLU A 92 5.44 -5.28 -6.31
CA GLU A 92 5.65 -6.73 -6.43
C GLU A 92 6.97 -7.18 -5.81
N GLY A 93 8.08 -6.49 -6.11
CA GLY A 93 9.37 -6.83 -5.48
C GLY A 93 9.33 -6.71 -3.96
N ILE A 94 8.62 -5.71 -3.43
CA ILE A 94 8.40 -5.57 -1.98
C ILE A 94 7.53 -6.70 -1.43
N ASP A 95 6.45 -7.05 -2.11
CA ASP A 95 5.53 -8.12 -1.70
C ASP A 95 6.23 -9.50 -1.75
N GLU A 96 7.07 -9.73 -2.75
CA GLU A 96 7.91 -10.93 -2.89
C GLU A 96 8.94 -11.02 -1.77
N TRP A 97 9.67 -9.93 -1.52
CA TRP A 97 10.59 -9.86 -0.39
C TRP A 97 9.87 -10.12 0.95
N ARG A 98 8.68 -9.57 1.15
CA ARG A 98 7.86 -9.83 2.36
C ARG A 98 7.37 -11.28 2.47
N ALA A 99 7.23 -12.00 1.36
CA ALA A 99 6.78 -13.38 1.35
C ALA A 99 7.95 -14.38 1.56
N GLY A 100 9.13 -14.05 1.07
CA GLY A 100 10.36 -14.83 1.20
C GLY A 100 11.28 -14.30 2.30
N ASP A 101 12.50 -13.92 1.92
CA ASP A 101 13.61 -13.59 2.83
C ASP A 101 13.29 -12.50 3.86
N GLY A 102 12.46 -11.53 3.50
CA GLY A 102 12.03 -10.44 4.37
C GLY A 102 10.91 -10.78 5.33
N ARG A 103 10.33 -11.99 5.26
CA ARG A 103 9.14 -12.38 6.03
C ARG A 103 9.35 -12.29 7.53
N GLU A 104 10.48 -12.78 8.04
CA GLU A 104 10.76 -12.74 9.47
C GLU A 104 11.00 -11.32 9.96
N LEU A 105 11.82 -10.55 9.25
CA LEU A 105 12.10 -9.14 9.57
C LEU A 105 10.81 -8.29 9.53
N TYR A 106 9.98 -8.50 8.51
CA TYR A 106 8.69 -7.84 8.38
C TYR A 106 7.75 -8.19 9.55
N ASN A 107 7.65 -9.47 9.90
CA ASN A 107 6.82 -9.92 11.02
C ASN A 107 7.36 -9.46 12.37
N ALA A 108 8.67 -9.44 12.57
CA ALA A 108 9.33 -8.96 13.76
C ALA A 108 9.01 -7.47 13.98
N ASN A 109 9.15 -6.64 12.93
CA ASN A 109 8.76 -5.23 12.97
C ASN A 109 7.26 -5.04 13.26
N ARG A 110 6.39 -5.91 12.74
CA ARG A 110 4.95 -5.85 13.02
C ARG A 110 4.61 -6.25 14.46
N ARG A 111 5.41 -7.14 15.07
CA ARG A 111 5.26 -7.59 16.46
C ARG A 111 5.86 -6.59 17.45
N SER A 112 6.99 -5.95 17.12
CA SER A 112 7.68 -4.99 17.98
C SER A 112 6.84 -3.73 18.25
N GLY A 113 6.00 -3.33 17.30
CA GLY A 113 5.03 -2.24 17.49
C GLY A 113 3.95 -2.50 18.56
N LYS A 114 3.84 -3.73 19.10
CA LYS A 114 2.93 -4.07 20.20
C LYS A 114 3.55 -3.95 21.60
N GLY A 115 4.84 -3.63 21.69
CA GLY A 115 5.55 -3.57 22.98
C GLY A 115 5.15 -2.40 23.86
N THR A 116 4.68 -1.30 23.27
CA THR A 116 4.12 -0.17 24.03
C THR A 116 2.63 -0.44 24.23
N PRO A 117 2.15 -0.63 25.47
CA PRO A 117 0.71 -0.67 25.71
C PRO A 117 0.11 0.60 25.13
N HIS A 118 -0.84 0.46 24.21
CA HIS A 118 -1.67 1.60 23.85
C HIS A 118 -2.33 2.09 25.14
N ALA A 119 -2.32 3.41 25.39
CA ALA A 119 -3.07 3.98 26.50
C ALA A 119 -4.48 3.38 26.45
N ASP A 120 -4.95 2.81 27.56
CA ASP A 120 -6.25 2.15 27.59
C ASP A 120 -7.34 3.19 27.34
N VAL A 121 -7.79 3.24 26.09
CA VAL A 121 -8.88 4.09 25.65
C VAL A 121 -10.21 3.35 25.77
N GLY A 122 -10.25 2.10 26.25
CA GLY A 122 -11.47 1.27 26.31
C GLY A 122 -12.59 1.92 27.13
N THR A 123 -12.24 2.66 28.17
CA THR A 123 -13.17 3.34 29.08
C THR A 123 -13.66 4.71 28.59
N MET A 124 -13.10 5.24 27.49
CA MET A 124 -13.50 6.55 26.95
C MET A 124 -14.83 6.47 26.18
N SER A 125 -15.69 7.45 26.39
CA SER A 125 -16.89 7.64 25.57
C SER A 125 -16.51 7.91 24.09
N PHE A 126 -17.45 7.75 23.17
CA PHE A 126 -17.21 8.00 21.75
C PHE A 126 -16.66 9.42 21.49
N GLU A 127 -17.25 10.44 22.12
CA GLU A 127 -16.81 11.82 21.96
C GLU A 127 -15.43 12.07 22.60
N GLN A 128 -15.15 11.46 23.75
CA GLN A 128 -13.83 11.54 24.38
C GLN A 128 -12.75 10.89 23.50
N ARG A 129 -13.06 9.73 22.91
CA ARG A 129 -12.17 9.02 21.98
C ARG A 129 -11.90 9.85 20.72
N ARG A 130 -12.95 10.41 20.13
CA ARG A 130 -12.83 11.29 18.97
C ARG A 130 -11.97 12.51 19.28
N GLN A 131 -12.12 13.10 20.46
CA GLN A 131 -11.30 14.23 20.89
C GLN A 131 -9.85 13.81 21.15
N HIS A 132 -9.62 12.66 21.78
CA HIS A 132 -8.30 12.08 21.97
C HIS A 132 -7.58 11.86 20.63
N ASP A 133 -8.28 11.34 19.62
CA ASP A 133 -7.69 11.12 18.29
C ASP A 133 -7.35 12.42 17.57
N LYS A 134 -8.22 13.45 17.67
CA LYS A 134 -7.95 14.79 17.15
C LYS A 134 -6.71 15.41 17.80
N ASP A 135 -6.62 15.31 19.13
CA ASP A 135 -5.48 15.78 19.90
C ASP A 135 -4.19 15.06 19.50
N GLY A 136 -4.22 13.73 19.45
CA GLY A 136 -3.08 12.92 19.07
C GLY A 136 -2.60 13.22 17.64
N ALA A 137 -3.52 13.48 16.70
CA ALA A 137 -3.16 13.91 15.35
C ALA A 137 -2.49 15.30 15.34
N ALA A 138 -3.06 16.27 16.07
CA ALA A 138 -2.49 17.61 16.18
C ALA A 138 -1.10 17.60 16.83
N ASP A 139 -0.89 16.75 17.83
CA ASP A 139 0.38 16.63 18.56
C ASP A 139 1.46 15.96 17.71
N ARG A 140 1.12 14.90 16.95
CA ARG A 140 2.03 14.31 15.96
C ARG A 140 2.46 15.34 14.92
N ALA A 141 1.52 16.11 14.38
CA ALA A 141 1.81 17.15 13.39
C ALA A 141 2.70 18.27 13.99
N TRP A 142 2.45 18.67 15.23
CA TRP A 142 3.27 19.66 15.93
C TRP A 142 4.71 19.16 16.15
N ARG A 143 4.90 17.94 16.66
CA ARG A 143 6.25 17.35 16.83
C ARG A 143 7.00 17.25 15.50
N ALA A 144 6.31 16.83 14.43
CA ALA A 144 6.90 16.76 13.10
C ALA A 144 7.40 18.14 12.61
N ARG A 145 6.62 19.21 12.84
CA ARG A 145 7.05 20.59 12.53
C ARG A 145 8.24 21.03 13.36
N CYS A 146 8.27 20.75 14.66
CA CYS A 146 9.41 21.08 15.52
C CYS A 146 10.70 20.37 15.08
N ARG A 147 10.61 19.07 14.73
CA ARG A 147 11.76 18.32 14.18
C ARG A 147 12.23 18.91 12.86
N LYS A 148 11.31 19.26 11.96
CA LYS A 148 11.65 19.95 10.70
C LYS A 148 12.30 21.32 10.93
N ALA A 149 11.93 22.02 12.00
CA ALA A 149 12.54 23.27 12.42
C ALA A 149 13.87 23.09 13.19
N GLY A 150 14.40 21.86 13.29
CA GLY A 150 15.68 21.58 13.93
C GLY A 150 15.67 21.61 15.46
N TRP A 151 14.50 21.49 16.10
CA TRP A 151 14.44 21.44 17.56
C TRP A 151 14.99 20.11 18.09
N SER A 152 15.72 20.15 19.20
CA SER A 152 16.18 18.94 19.89
C SER A 152 15.01 18.18 20.53
N GLU A 153 15.11 16.85 20.63
CA GLU A 153 14.01 16.03 21.17
C GLU A 153 13.71 16.38 22.65
N ILE A 154 14.72 16.78 23.42
CA ILE A 154 14.55 17.27 24.80
C ILE A 154 13.69 18.54 24.83
N LYS A 155 13.97 19.50 23.94
CA LYS A 155 13.17 20.73 23.82
C LYS A 155 11.74 20.43 23.39
N ILE A 156 11.56 19.52 22.43
CA ILE A 156 10.23 19.09 21.98
C ILE A 156 9.44 18.49 23.15
N GLN A 157 10.07 17.64 23.97
CA GLN A 157 9.41 17.02 25.11
C GLN A 157 9.02 18.04 26.18
N ALA A 158 9.91 18.99 26.52
CA ALA A 158 9.61 20.05 27.49
C ALA A 158 8.42 20.92 27.04
N GLU A 159 8.44 21.38 25.80
CA GLU A 159 7.37 22.19 25.21
C GLU A 159 6.06 21.39 25.05
N PHE A 160 6.15 20.09 24.81
CA PHE A 160 4.98 19.23 24.74
C PHE A 160 4.22 19.18 26.07
N VAL A 161 4.93 19.09 27.20
CA VAL A 161 4.30 19.11 28.53
C VAL A 161 3.56 20.42 28.78
N VAL A 162 4.17 21.56 28.43
CA VAL A 162 3.53 22.89 28.54
C VAL A 162 2.26 22.95 27.69
N ARG A 163 2.33 22.45 26.46
CA ARG A 163 1.21 22.42 25.52
C ARG A 163 0.04 21.56 26.02
N VAL A 164 0.32 20.41 26.62
CA VAL A 164 -0.72 19.54 27.22
C VAL A 164 -1.38 20.26 28.39
N ARG A 165 -0.60 20.82 29.33
CA ARG A 165 -1.14 21.58 30.46
C ARG A 165 -2.01 22.76 30.03
N ALA A 166 -1.57 23.52 29.03
CA ALA A 166 -2.36 24.64 28.50
C ALA A 166 -3.70 24.18 27.90
N ARG A 167 -3.73 23.02 27.25
CA ARG A 167 -4.96 22.44 26.69
C ARG A 167 -5.91 21.97 27.78
N GLU A 168 -5.39 21.30 28.81
CA GLU A 168 -6.17 20.86 29.97
C GLU A 168 -6.76 22.04 30.73
N ALA A 169 -5.96 23.10 30.96
CA ALA A 169 -6.44 24.33 31.58
C ALA A 169 -7.57 24.98 30.75
N LYS A 170 -7.43 25.06 29.43
CA LYS A 170 -8.47 25.58 28.54
C LYS A 170 -9.75 24.75 28.61
N ARG A 171 -9.64 23.42 28.73
CA ARG A 171 -10.80 22.52 28.89
C ARG A 171 -11.47 22.68 30.24
N ALA A 172 -10.70 22.79 31.31
CA ALA A 172 -11.23 23.02 32.65
C ALA A 172 -12.02 24.34 32.71
N ALA A 173 -11.46 25.42 32.16
CA ALA A 173 -12.16 26.71 32.07
C ALA A 173 -13.45 26.64 31.24
N ALA A 174 -13.43 25.94 30.09
CA ALA A 174 -14.63 25.75 29.27
C ALA A 174 -15.70 24.90 29.98
N ALA A 175 -15.30 23.88 30.74
CA ALA A 175 -16.21 23.08 31.54
C ALA A 175 -16.83 23.90 32.68
N GLN A 176 -16.05 24.76 33.34
CA GLN A 176 -16.56 25.69 34.36
C GLN A 176 -17.59 26.64 33.77
N ALA A 177 -17.29 27.29 32.64
CA ALA A 177 -18.21 28.20 31.96
C ALA A 177 -19.52 27.50 31.54
N ASN A 178 -19.42 26.27 31.00
CA ASN A 178 -20.61 25.50 30.65
C ASN A 178 -21.44 25.12 31.90
N ASN A 179 -20.80 24.76 33.01
CA ASN A 179 -21.51 24.45 34.26
C ASN A 179 -22.21 25.68 34.84
N GLU A 180 -21.55 26.85 34.82
CA GLU A 180 -22.14 28.12 35.24
C GLU A 180 -23.34 28.48 34.37
N GLN A 181 -23.23 28.35 33.05
CA GLN A 181 -24.33 28.59 32.14
C GLN A 181 -25.49 27.60 32.35
N THR A 182 -25.19 26.31 32.55
CA THR A 182 -26.21 25.30 32.86
C THR A 182 -26.94 25.62 34.17
N TYR A 183 -26.21 26.08 35.19
CA TYR A 183 -26.79 26.49 36.46
C TYR A 183 -27.71 27.72 36.30
N LEU A 184 -27.31 28.69 35.48
CA LEU A 184 -28.13 29.87 35.16
C LEU A 184 -29.41 29.48 34.40
N GLU A 185 -29.32 28.60 33.41
CA GLU A 185 -30.47 28.11 32.63
C GLU A 185 -31.46 27.28 33.47
N GLN A 186 -30.98 26.59 34.51
CA GLN A 186 -31.82 25.85 35.46
C GLN A 186 -32.46 26.74 36.53
N ASN A 187 -32.02 28.01 36.64
CA ASN A 187 -32.59 28.93 37.60
C ASN A 187 -33.86 29.59 37.01
N PRO A 188 -35.06 29.34 37.56
CA PRO A 188 -36.32 29.82 37.00
C PRO A 188 -36.49 31.35 37.01
N VAL A 189 -35.61 32.08 37.72
CA VAL A 189 -35.60 33.54 37.78
C VAL A 189 -34.69 34.16 36.70
N PHE A 190 -33.81 33.36 36.09
CA PHE A 190 -32.88 33.84 35.07
C PHE A 190 -33.61 34.02 33.73
N GLY A 191 -33.75 35.27 33.28
CA GLY A 191 -34.46 35.63 32.04
C GLY A 191 -35.90 36.14 32.19
N MET A 192 -36.39 36.39 33.42
CA MET A 192 -37.69 37.05 33.66
C MET A 192 -37.59 38.59 33.69
N PHE A 193 -36.98 39.20 32.67
CA PHE A 193 -37.02 40.64 32.44
C PHE A 193 -37.50 40.95 31.03
#